data_AF-A0A1X7SFF7-F1
#
_entry.id   AF-A0A1X7SFF7-F1
#
_cell.length_a   1.000
_cell.length_b   1.000
_cell.length_c   1.000
_cell.angle_alpha   90.00
_cell.angle_beta   90.00
_cell.angle_gamma   90.00
#
_symmetry.space_group_name_H-M   'P 1'
#
loop_
_entity.id
_entity.type
_entity.pdbx_description
1 polymer ?
#
loop_
_entity_poly.entity_id
_entity_poly.type
_entity_poly.pdbx_seq_one_letter_code
_entity_poly.pdbx_strand_id
1 'polypeptide(L)'
;PLEASGLYELAQVQLQSGNIEVALDHLSGAVQLFAQVFGPLNVNIANCYKVIARIHHALGDSKLVSGACNYMYVHAMYMLMYRL
;
A
#
# COMPACT_ATOMS: atom_id res chain seq x y z
N PRO A 1 -3.09 -4.31 15.46
CA PRO A 1 -2.74 -2.90 15.13
C PRO A 1 -1.23 -2.61 15.21
N LEU A 2 -0.56 -3.00 16.30
CA LEU A 2 0.91 -2.90 16.43
C LEU A 2 1.64 -3.69 15.33
N GLU A 3 1.14 -4.88 15.03
CA GLU A 3 1.70 -5.75 13.99
C GLU A 3 1.60 -5.14 12.57
N ALA A 4 0.49 -4.45 12.26
CA ALA A 4 0.30 -3.74 11.00
C ALA A 4 1.27 -2.54 10.86
N SER A 5 1.47 -1.80 11.94
CA SER A 5 2.46 -0.71 11.97
C SER A 5 3.88 -1.24 11.84
N GLY A 6 4.20 -2.38 12.46
CA GLY A 6 5.49 -3.06 12.32
C GLY A 6 5.78 -3.49 10.88
N LEU A 7 4.78 -4.02 10.16
CA LEU A 7 4.93 -4.33 8.73
C LEU A 7 5.18 -3.08 7.88
N TYR A 8 4.49 -1.97 8.18
CA TYR A 8 4.72 -0.70 7.49
C TYR A 8 6.13 -0.15 7.73
N GLU A 9 6.63 -0.22 8.96
CA GLU A 9 8.01 0.18 9.29
C GLU A 9 9.03 -0.73 8.60
N LEU A 10 8.82 -2.06 8.63
CA LEU A 10 9.69 -3.00 7.96
C LEU A 10 9.73 -2.77 6.45
N ALA A 11 8.59 -2.48 5.83
CA ALA A 11 8.55 -2.10 4.42
C ALA A 11 9.44 -0.89 4.11
N GLN A 12 9.42 0.14 4.95
CA GLN A 12 10.28 1.31 4.76
C GLN A 12 11.77 0.96 4.87
N VAL A 13 12.16 0.09 5.80
CA VAL A 13 13.55 -0.39 5.91
C VAL A 13 13.96 -1.20 4.67
N GLN A 14 13.06 -2.04 4.15
CA GLN A 14 13.33 -2.80 2.93
C GLN A 14 13.48 -1.89 1.71
N LEU A 15 12.70 -0.80 1.62
CA LEU A 15 12.87 0.22 0.57
C LEU A 15 14.22 0.91 0.64
N GLN A 16 14.67 1.28 1.84
CA GLN A 16 15.99 1.88 2.03
C GLN A 16 17.12 0.93 1.65
N SER A 17 16.90 -0.38 1.84
CA SER A 17 17.82 -1.44 1.45
C SER A 17 17.74 -1.82 -0.04
N GLY A 18 16.82 -1.22 -0.82
CA GLY A 18 16.61 -1.54 -2.23
C GLY A 18 15.81 -2.83 -2.50
N ASN A 19 15.29 -3.49 -1.47
CA ASN A 19 14.49 -4.71 -1.57
C ASN A 19 13.03 -4.37 -1.88
N ILE A 20 12.77 -3.89 -3.10
CA ILE A 20 11.49 -3.31 -3.49
C ILE A 20 10.33 -4.32 -3.43
N GLU A 21 10.54 -5.55 -3.91
CA GLU A 21 9.50 -6.59 -3.91
C GLU A 21 9.08 -6.96 -2.47
N VAL A 22 10.05 -7.12 -1.58
CA VAL A 22 9.82 -7.43 -0.16
C VAL A 22 9.10 -6.27 0.54
N ALA A 23 9.43 -5.02 0.18
CA ALA A 23 8.71 -3.86 0.71
C ALA A 23 7.24 -3.83 0.27
N LEU A 24 6.95 -4.17 -0.99
CA LEU A 24 5.58 -4.23 -1.50
C LEU A 24 4.75 -5.31 -0.80
N ASP A 25 5.35 -6.49 -0.53
CA ASP A 25 4.68 -7.57 0.20
C ASP A 25 4.31 -7.15 1.63
N HIS A 26 5.24 -6.55 2.36
CA HIS A 26 4.98 -6.01 3.70
C HIS A 26 3.92 -4.90 3.70
N LEU A 27 3.92 -4.00 2.69
CA LEU A 27 2.88 -2.96 2.55
C LEU A 27 1.50 -3.57 2.31
N SER A 28 1.41 -4.63 1.50
CA SER A 28 0.16 -5.36 1.25
C SER A 28 -0.37 -6.01 2.53
N GLY A 29 0.51 -6.67 3.29
CA GLY A 29 0.16 -7.24 4.60
C GLY A 29 -0.31 -6.18 5.60
N ALA A 30 0.36 -5.03 5.66
CA ALA A 30 -0.04 -3.91 6.50
C ALA A 30 -1.44 -3.40 6.14
N VAL A 31 -1.74 -3.22 4.85
CA VAL A 31 -3.07 -2.81 4.36
C VAL A 31 -4.15 -3.78 4.79
N GLN A 32 -3.93 -5.09 4.63
CA GLN A 32 -4.91 -6.11 5.00
C GLN A 32 -5.21 -6.08 6.50
N LEU A 33 -4.18 -5.99 7.34
CA LEU A 33 -4.36 -5.91 8.79
C LEU A 33 -5.01 -4.60 9.23
N PHE A 34 -4.63 -3.46 8.64
CA PHE A 34 -5.29 -2.18 8.92
C PHE A 34 -6.77 -2.22 8.53
N ALA A 35 -7.10 -2.83 7.38
CA ALA A 35 -8.49 -2.96 6.93
C ALA A 35 -9.33 -3.85 7.85
N GLN A 36 -8.75 -4.96 8.34
CA GLN A 36 -9.43 -5.85 9.30
C GLN A 36 -9.68 -5.17 10.65
N VAL A 37 -8.73 -4.39 11.16
CA VAL A 37 -8.81 -3.81 12.51
C VAL A 37 -9.60 -2.49 12.52
N PHE A 38 -9.43 -1.65 11.50
CA PHE A 38 -9.94 -0.28 11.51
C PHE A 38 -10.91 0.02 10.36
N GLY A 39 -11.14 -0.94 9.47
CA GLY A 39 -11.93 -0.74 8.25
C GLY A 39 -11.13 -0.14 7.09
N PRO A 40 -11.71 -0.15 5.87
CA PRO A 40 -11.01 0.16 4.62
C PRO A 40 -10.64 1.65 4.46
N LEU A 41 -11.22 2.55 5.26
CA LEU A 41 -11.02 4.01 5.17
C LEU A 41 -9.96 4.52 6.16
N ASN A 42 -9.16 3.64 6.76
CA ASN A 42 -8.16 4.04 7.74
C ASN A 42 -7.00 4.84 7.12
N VAL A 43 -6.54 5.89 7.80
CA VAL A 43 -5.43 6.75 7.35
C VAL A 43 -4.12 5.98 7.12
N ASN A 44 -3.88 4.90 7.85
CA ASN A 44 -2.69 4.07 7.68
C ASN A 44 -2.73 3.29 6.36
N ILE A 45 -3.91 2.90 5.88
CA ILE A 45 -4.09 2.29 4.56
C ILE A 45 -3.73 3.31 3.46
N ALA A 46 -4.19 4.55 3.60
CA ALA A 46 -3.83 5.63 2.67
C ALA A 46 -2.32 5.88 2.64
N ASN A 47 -1.65 5.83 3.80
CA ASN A 47 -0.19 5.94 3.87
C ASN A 47 0.52 4.78 3.16
N CYS A 48 0.06 3.54 3.32
CA CYS A 48 0.61 2.39 2.60
C CYS A 48 0.51 2.59 1.08
N TYR A 49 -0.66 2.97 0.57
CA TYR A 49 -0.84 3.23 -0.87
C TYR A 49 0.02 4.39 -1.38
N LYS A 50 0.23 5.44 -0.58
CA LYS A 50 1.14 6.54 -0.93
C LYS A 50 2.58 6.05 -1.11
N VAL A 51 3.02 5.10 -0.29
CA VAL A 51 4.35 4.50 -0.44
C VAL A 51 4.42 3.61 -1.68
N ILE A 52 3.41 2.77 -1.92
CA ILE A 52 3.31 1.93 -3.14
C ILE A 52 3.39 2.79 -4.40
N ALA A 53 2.63 3.89 -4.45
CA ALA A 53 2.67 4.84 -5.55
C ALA A 53 4.07 5.44 -5.78
N ARG A 54 4.77 5.82 -4.71
CA ARG A 54 6.14 6.34 -4.78
C ARG A 54 7.11 5.30 -5.35
N ILE A 55 6.96 4.03 -4.98
CA ILE A 55 7.77 2.93 -5.50
C ILE A 55 7.58 2.82 -7.03
N HIS A 56 6.34 2.74 -7.50
CA HIS A 56 6.06 2.64 -8.93
C HIS A 56 6.53 3.87 -9.71
N HIS A 57 6.45 5.06 -9.10
CA HIS A 57 7.00 6.28 -9.69
C HIS A 57 8.52 6.22 -9.83
N ALA A 58 9.22 5.73 -8.80
CA ALA A 58 10.67 5.57 -8.82
C ALA A 58 11.14 4.50 -9.83
N LEU A 59 10.34 3.45 -10.06
CA LEU A 59 10.61 2.41 -11.04
C LEU A 59 10.41 2.85 -12.51
N GLY A 60 9.99 4.10 -12.75
CA GLY A 60 9.84 4.63 -14.10
C GLY A 60 8.49 4.33 -14.76
N ASP A 61 7.54 3.71 -14.05
CA ASP A 61 6.16 3.46 -14.48
C ASP A 61 5.28 4.74 -14.40
N SER A 62 5.86 5.84 -14.86
CA SER A 62 5.30 7.20 -14.87
C SER A 62 3.98 7.33 -15.63
N LYS A 63 3.61 6.35 -16.48
CA LYS A 63 2.29 6.27 -17.13
C LYS A 63 1.20 5.70 -16.22
N LEU A 64 1.55 4.89 -15.23
CA LEU A 64 0.58 4.31 -14.31
C LEU A 64 0.30 5.27 -13.16
N VAL A 65 1.29 5.97 -12.60
CA VAL A 65 1.20 6.59 -11.26
C VAL A 65 0.15 7.69 -11.09
N SER A 66 -0.05 8.61 -12.05
CA SER A 66 -1.06 9.68 -11.88
C SER A 66 -2.49 9.15 -12.00
N GLY A 67 -2.69 8.14 -12.85
CA GLY A 67 -3.93 7.39 -12.97
C GLY A 67 -4.12 6.40 -11.82
N ALA A 68 -3.07 5.69 -11.40
CA ALA A 68 -3.04 4.58 -10.45
C ALA A 68 -2.97 4.99 -8.99
N CYS A 69 -2.56 6.20 -8.63
CA CYS A 69 -2.83 6.68 -7.27
C CYS A 69 -4.35 6.76 -7.04
N ASN A 70 -5.09 7.30 -8.02
CA ASN A 70 -6.55 7.29 -7.99
C ASN A 70 -7.13 5.93 -8.38
N TYR A 71 -6.60 5.22 -9.36
CA TYR A 71 -7.14 3.98 -9.88
C TYR A 71 -6.81 2.83 -8.95
N MET A 72 -5.67 2.75 -8.28
CA MET A 72 -5.39 1.72 -7.26
C MET A 72 -6.15 2.01 -5.97
N TYR A 73 -6.31 3.29 -5.57
CA TYR A 73 -7.18 3.66 -4.44
C TYR A 73 -8.64 3.34 -4.75
N VAL A 74 -9.15 3.77 -5.91
CA VAL A 74 -10.53 3.52 -6.36
C VAL A 74 -10.74 2.05 -6.70
N HIS A 75 -9.80 1.35 -7.34
CA HIS A 75 -9.90 -0.08 -7.64
C HIS A 75 -9.76 -0.93 -6.38
N ALA A 76 -8.92 -0.57 -5.41
CA ALA A 76 -8.90 -1.24 -4.11
C ALA A 76 -10.20 -0.98 -3.34
N MET A 77 -10.72 0.27 -3.35
CA MET A 77 -12.04 0.57 -2.77
C MET A 77 -13.16 -0.17 -3.51
N TYR A 78 -13.15 -0.27 -4.84
CA TYR A 78 -14.13 -1.00 -5.64
C TYR A 78 -14.01 -2.52 -5.43
N MET A 79 -12.81 -3.09 -5.41
CA MET A 79 -12.59 -4.52 -5.12
C MET A 79 -12.99 -4.88 -3.68
N LEU A 80 -12.85 -3.97 -2.72
CA LEU A 80 -13.29 -4.16 -1.33
C LEU A 80 -14.80 -3.91 -1.13
N MET A 81 -15.41 -2.99 -1.89
CA MET A 81 -16.86 -2.74 -1.85
C MET A 81 -17.69 -3.75 -2.65
N TYR A 82 -17.14 -4.30 -3.75
CA TYR A 82 -17.86 -5.20 -4.67
C TYR A 82 -17.36 -6.65 -4.62
N ARG A 83 -16.73 -7.09 -3.52
CA ARG A 83 -16.57 -8.51 -3.23
C ARG A 83 -17.96 -9.14 -3.02
N LEU A 84 -18.51 -9.68 -4.11
CA LEU A 84 -19.27 -10.94 -4.13
C LEU A 84 -18.29 -12.10 -3.95
#